data_AF-A0A929V3R5-F1
#
_entry.id   AF-A0A929V3R5-F1
#
_cell.length_a   1.000
_cell.length_b   1.000
_cell.length_c   1.000
_cell.angle_alpha   90.00
_cell.angle_beta   90.00
_cell.angle_gamma   90.00
#
_symmetry.space_group_name_H-M   'P 1'
#
loop_
_entity.id
_entity.type
_entity.pdbx_description
1 polymer ?
#
loop_
_entity_poly.entity_id
_entity_poly.type
_entity_poly.pdbx_seq_one_letter_code
_entity_poly.pdbx_strand_id
1 'polypeptide(L)'
;MHTDITVVYRPKKGVMAWLFRRAMPQDARPTFVWSRLVTEIDNAGYFSRRKFSILAVGLIVMTIAMVKMLLFVPGLNQSVVSLLTRGLETFLPTGWATATAWTVGMAGVFLMGDFTNYTPSQKFLHKIKATRYEVYNILLLLALLEEQAFRSGSERWNWRERVRASVCFGLLHVMNIWYSFAAGIALSVTGFGFLLVYLWYYRKYRIQIIATAAAATVHALYNAIAISLIAVVLAIDIAKLL
;
A
#
# COMPACT_ATOMS: atom_id res chain seq x y z
N MET A 1 -25.02 15.47 -14.95
CA MET A 1 -23.76 15.80 -14.23
C MET A 1 -23.64 14.98 -12.93
N HIS A 2 -23.78 13.65 -12.99
CA HIS A 2 -23.90 12.76 -11.81
C HIS A 2 -22.91 11.58 -11.80
N THR A 3 -21.99 11.51 -12.76
CA THR A 3 -21.05 10.38 -12.93
C THR A 3 -19.69 10.58 -12.23
N ASP A 4 -19.40 11.77 -11.72
CA ASP A 4 -18.04 12.14 -11.27
C ASP A 4 -17.70 11.72 -9.83
N ILE A 5 -18.69 11.39 -8.99
CA ILE A 5 -18.41 10.96 -7.61
C ILE A 5 -18.22 9.45 -7.49
N THR A 6 -18.82 8.68 -8.40
CA THR A 6 -19.02 7.24 -8.24
C THR A 6 -17.81 6.44 -8.71
N VAL A 7 -17.03 6.98 -9.64
CA VAL A 7 -15.90 6.27 -10.26
C VAL A 7 -14.58 6.88 -9.83
N VAL A 8 -13.62 6.03 -9.50
CA VAL A 8 -12.23 6.41 -9.29
C VAL A 8 -11.44 6.17 -10.56
N TYR A 9 -10.54 7.10 -10.87
CA TYR A 9 -9.62 6.98 -11.99
C TYR A 9 -8.19 6.97 -11.47
N ARG A 10 -7.32 6.22 -12.15
CA ARG A 10 -5.87 6.38 -11.99
C ARG A 10 -5.40 7.76 -12.50
N PRO A 11 -4.24 8.24 -12.03
CA PRO A 11 -3.64 9.48 -12.53
C PRO A 11 -3.48 9.46 -14.06
N LYS A 12 -3.80 10.59 -14.71
CA LYS A 12 -3.69 10.74 -16.17
C LYS A 12 -2.33 11.30 -16.62
N LYS A 13 -1.64 12.03 -15.74
CA LYS A 13 -0.36 12.71 -16.00
C LYS A 13 0.63 12.42 -14.86
N GLY A 14 1.92 12.64 -15.10
CA GLY A 14 2.99 12.43 -14.12
C GLY A 14 3.61 11.02 -14.16
N VAL A 15 4.58 10.79 -13.28
CA VAL A 15 5.37 9.55 -13.19
C VAL A 15 4.48 8.35 -12.85
N MET A 16 3.59 8.49 -11.87
CA MET A 16 2.66 7.40 -11.51
C MET A 16 1.71 7.03 -12.65
N ALA A 17 1.25 8.01 -13.44
CA ALA A 17 0.43 7.73 -14.62
C ALA A 17 1.19 6.93 -15.69
N TRP A 18 2.47 7.28 -15.91
CA TRP A 18 3.34 6.53 -16.81
C TRP A 18 3.57 5.10 -16.30
N LEU A 19 3.87 4.93 -15.01
CA LEU A 19 4.05 3.63 -14.37
C LEU A 19 2.80 2.77 -14.49
N PHE A 20 1.62 3.29 -14.14
CA PHE A 20 0.37 2.54 -14.21
C PHE A 20 -0.02 2.15 -15.63
N ARG A 21 0.20 3.01 -16.63
CA ARG A 21 -0.04 2.64 -18.03
C ARG A 21 0.85 1.49 -18.50
N ARG A 22 2.07 1.40 -17.98
CA ARG A 22 3.07 0.43 -18.43
C ARG A 22 3.01 -0.89 -17.66
N ALA A 23 2.85 -0.82 -16.34
CA ALA A 23 3.02 -1.95 -15.44
C ALA A 23 1.69 -2.52 -14.92
N MET A 24 0.64 -1.71 -14.79
CA MET A 24 -0.64 -2.17 -14.25
C MET A 24 -1.59 -2.69 -15.34
N PRO A 25 -2.51 -3.62 -15.01
CA PRO A 25 -3.66 -3.94 -15.87
C PRO A 25 -4.49 -2.71 -16.20
N GLN A 26 -5.32 -2.80 -17.25
CA GLN A 26 -6.20 -1.71 -17.64
C GLN A 26 -7.05 -1.25 -16.45
N ASP A 27 -7.19 0.07 -16.29
CA ASP A 27 -7.99 0.67 -15.23
C ASP A 27 -9.44 0.20 -15.34
N ALA A 28 -9.89 -0.53 -14.30
CA ALA A 28 -11.23 -1.10 -14.24
C ALA A 28 -12.30 -0.05 -13.88
N ARG A 29 -11.90 1.20 -13.58
CA ARG A 29 -12.77 2.30 -13.18
C ARG A 29 -13.61 1.91 -11.95
N PRO A 30 -12.96 1.60 -10.82
CA PRO A 30 -13.67 1.07 -9.67
C PRO A 30 -14.60 2.10 -9.03
N THR A 31 -15.61 1.59 -8.34
CA THR A 31 -16.52 2.39 -7.53
C THR A 31 -15.80 3.00 -6.34
N PHE A 32 -16.03 4.29 -6.12
CA PHE A 32 -15.46 5.07 -5.04
C PHE A 32 -15.97 4.62 -3.66
N VAL A 33 -15.05 4.50 -2.72
CA VAL A 33 -15.26 4.13 -1.32
C VAL A 33 -14.46 5.10 -0.45
N TRP A 34 -15.13 5.75 0.50
CA TRP A 34 -14.50 6.66 1.46
C TRP A 34 -14.49 6.08 2.88
N SER A 35 -13.64 6.63 3.74
CA SER A 35 -13.33 6.05 5.06
C SER A 35 -14.56 5.87 5.96
N ARG A 36 -15.49 6.85 5.99
CA ARG A 36 -16.71 6.74 6.78
C ARG A 36 -17.62 5.60 6.31
N LEU A 37 -17.75 5.40 5.00
CA LEU A 37 -18.55 4.31 4.44
C LEU A 37 -18.03 2.93 4.86
N VAL A 38 -16.71 2.75 4.96
CA VAL A 38 -16.11 1.51 5.46
C VAL A 38 -16.61 1.17 6.87
N THR A 39 -16.68 2.16 7.77
CA THR A 39 -17.21 1.95 9.12
C THR A 39 -18.70 1.59 9.10
N GLU A 40 -19.51 2.23 8.24
CA GLU A 40 -20.93 1.88 8.15
C GLU A 40 -21.14 0.46 7.62
N ILE A 41 -20.28 -0.02 6.71
CA ILE A 41 -20.32 -1.41 6.22
C ILE A 41 -19.92 -2.41 7.32
N ASP A 42 -18.92 -2.08 8.15
CA ASP A 42 -18.56 -2.87 9.34
C ASP A 42 -19.72 -2.92 10.35
N ASN A 43 -20.33 -1.77 10.64
CA ASN A 43 -21.47 -1.67 11.56
C ASN A 43 -22.71 -2.44 11.07
N ALA A 44 -22.92 -2.49 9.75
CA ALA A 44 -23.97 -3.29 9.12
C ALA A 44 -23.70 -4.80 9.14
N GLY A 45 -22.54 -5.25 9.66
CA GLY A 45 -22.23 -6.66 9.88
C GLY A 45 -21.72 -7.41 8.65
N TYR A 46 -21.35 -6.72 7.57
CA TYR A 46 -20.78 -7.37 6.38
C TYR A 46 -19.42 -8.02 6.67
N PHE A 47 -18.65 -7.42 7.57
CA PHE A 47 -17.42 -7.97 8.10
C PHE A 47 -17.23 -7.54 9.56
N SER A 48 -16.15 -8.00 10.17
CA SER A 48 -15.78 -7.60 11.52
C SER A 48 -14.32 -7.24 11.56
N ARG A 49 -14.02 -5.99 11.96
CA ARG A 49 -12.65 -5.56 12.25
C ARG A 49 -11.88 -6.53 13.15
N ARG A 50 -12.51 -7.09 14.18
CA ARG A 50 -11.88 -8.06 15.09
C ARG A 50 -11.42 -9.33 14.37
N LYS A 51 -12.23 -9.88 13.48
CA LYS A 51 -11.85 -11.04 12.67
C LYS A 51 -10.74 -10.69 11.69
N PHE A 52 -10.81 -9.50 11.10
CA PHE A 52 -9.75 -8.99 10.23
C PHE A 52 -8.44 -8.71 10.96
N SER A 53 -8.45 -8.36 12.24
CA SER A 53 -7.22 -8.22 13.02
C SER A 53 -6.46 -9.54 13.09
N ILE A 54 -7.15 -10.67 13.25
CA ILE A 54 -6.51 -12.00 13.25
C ILE A 54 -5.85 -12.27 11.90
N LEU A 55 -6.56 -11.97 10.81
CA LEU A 55 -6.02 -12.12 9.46
C LEU A 55 -4.81 -11.20 9.21
N ALA A 56 -4.89 -9.94 9.65
CA ALA A 56 -3.80 -8.97 9.54
C ALA A 56 -2.56 -9.41 10.34
N VAL A 57 -2.75 -10.01 11.52
CA VAL A 57 -1.67 -10.63 12.31
C VAL A 57 -1.04 -11.79 11.55
N GLY A 58 -1.84 -12.67 10.93
CA GLY A 58 -1.31 -13.75 10.09
C GLY A 58 -0.47 -13.21 8.93
N LEU A 59 -0.96 -12.16 8.25
CA LEU A 59 -0.25 -11.52 7.15
C LEU A 59 1.06 -10.85 7.61
N ILE A 60 1.10 -10.13 8.74
CA ILE A 60 2.33 -9.50 9.21
C ILE A 60 3.39 -10.53 9.62
N VAL A 61 2.97 -11.62 10.28
CA VAL A 61 3.89 -12.72 10.65
C VAL A 61 4.49 -13.34 9.39
N MET A 62 3.66 -13.59 8.38
CA MET A 62 4.11 -14.10 7.08
C MET A 62 5.07 -13.12 6.38
N THR A 63 4.76 -11.82 6.35
CA THR A 63 5.64 -10.81 5.77
C THR A 63 7.00 -10.84 6.47
N ILE A 64 7.04 -10.80 7.81
CA ILE A 64 8.29 -10.79 8.58
C ILE A 64 9.10 -12.06 8.34
N ALA A 65 8.45 -13.23 8.40
CA ALA A 65 9.11 -14.50 8.16
C ALA A 65 9.73 -14.57 6.76
N MET A 66 8.97 -14.13 5.74
CA MET A 66 9.45 -14.12 4.36
C MET A 66 10.56 -13.10 4.15
N VAL A 67 10.49 -11.89 4.72
CA VAL A 67 11.59 -10.93 4.67
C VAL A 67 12.85 -11.55 5.27
N LYS A 68 12.76 -12.16 6.46
CA LYS A 68 13.90 -12.83 7.09
C LYS A 68 14.48 -13.93 6.22
N MET A 69 13.64 -14.77 5.61
CA MET A 69 14.12 -15.81 4.68
C MET A 69 14.79 -15.22 3.44
N LEU A 70 14.20 -14.19 2.83
CA LEU A 70 14.74 -13.56 1.62
C LEU A 70 16.04 -12.79 1.87
N LEU A 71 16.27 -12.30 3.10
CA LEU A 71 17.53 -11.63 3.46
C LEU A 71 18.75 -12.57 3.43
N PHE A 72 18.56 -13.90 3.46
CA PHE A 72 19.64 -14.86 3.25
C PHE A 72 20.07 -14.96 1.77
N VAL A 73 19.27 -14.45 0.84
CA VAL A 73 19.62 -14.44 -0.58
C VAL A 73 20.53 -13.23 -0.86
N PRO A 74 21.75 -13.45 -1.39
CA PRO A 74 22.66 -12.37 -1.70
C PRO A 74 22.02 -11.31 -2.62
N GLY A 75 22.21 -10.05 -2.28
CA GLY A 75 21.69 -8.92 -3.05
C GLY A 75 20.27 -8.49 -2.68
N LEU A 76 19.44 -9.34 -2.06
CA LEU A 76 18.07 -8.95 -1.67
C LEU A 76 18.01 -8.04 -0.44
N ASN A 77 19.11 -7.95 0.32
CA ASN A 77 19.27 -7.00 1.40
C ASN A 77 19.51 -5.56 0.92
N GLN A 78 19.79 -5.35 -0.37
CA GLN A 78 20.02 -4.03 -0.94
C GLN A 78 18.71 -3.25 -1.10
N SER A 79 18.77 -1.95 -0.83
CA SER A 79 17.71 -0.98 -1.16
C SER A 79 18.15 -0.07 -2.29
N VAL A 80 17.20 0.67 -2.88
CA VAL A 80 17.52 1.69 -3.91
C VAL A 80 18.52 2.72 -3.38
N VAL A 81 18.34 3.18 -2.13
CA VAL A 81 19.27 4.13 -1.51
C VAL A 81 20.66 3.52 -1.35
N SER A 82 20.75 2.26 -0.91
CA SER A 82 22.06 1.60 -0.76
C SER A 82 22.79 1.45 -2.09
N LEU A 83 22.07 1.13 -3.17
CA LEU A 83 22.65 1.07 -4.52
C LEU A 83 23.09 2.45 -5.02
N LEU A 84 22.28 3.50 -4.79
CA LEU A 84 22.62 4.86 -5.15
C LEU A 84 23.85 5.35 -4.37
N THR A 85 23.92 5.07 -3.07
CA THR A 85 25.08 5.40 -2.23
C THR A 85 26.35 4.79 -2.83
N ARG A 86 26.35 3.49 -3.12
CA ARG A 86 27.52 2.80 -3.69
C ARG A 86 27.95 3.37 -5.04
N GLY A 87 26.99 3.75 -5.89
CA GLY A 87 27.29 4.43 -7.15
C GLY A 87 27.95 5.79 -6.91
N LEU A 88 27.41 6.59 -5.98
CA LEU A 88 27.90 7.92 -5.66
C LEU A 88 29.23 7.92 -4.90
N GLU A 89 29.56 6.84 -4.18
CA GLU A 89 30.86 6.66 -3.52
C GLU A 89 32.04 6.64 -4.50
N THR A 90 31.79 6.43 -5.79
CA THR A 90 32.83 6.59 -6.82
C THR A 90 33.22 8.05 -7.08
N PHE A 91 32.41 9.02 -6.61
CA PHE A 91 32.60 10.45 -6.85
C PHE A 91 32.60 11.31 -5.58
N LEU A 92 31.98 10.82 -4.50
CA LEU A 92 31.77 11.56 -3.25
C LEU A 92 32.24 10.74 -2.05
N PRO A 93 32.73 11.38 -0.96
CA PRO A 93 32.93 10.68 0.31
C PRO A 93 31.63 10.02 0.79
N THR A 94 31.72 8.84 1.43
CA THR A 94 30.58 8.01 1.85
C THR A 94 29.46 8.78 2.56
N GLY A 95 29.79 9.72 3.45
CA GLY A 95 28.80 10.55 4.14
C GLY A 95 27.97 11.41 3.18
N TRP A 96 28.63 12.08 2.23
CA TRP A 96 27.98 12.89 1.20
C TRP A 96 27.23 12.01 0.19
N ALA A 97 27.82 10.90 -0.23
CA ALA A 97 27.17 9.92 -1.12
C ALA A 97 25.83 9.43 -0.52
N THR A 98 25.82 9.10 0.77
CA THR A 98 24.62 8.65 1.47
C THR A 98 23.58 9.77 1.58
N ALA A 99 24.00 10.98 1.98
CA ALA A 99 23.10 12.12 2.07
C ALA A 99 22.44 12.42 0.71
N THR A 100 23.24 12.47 -0.36
CA THR A 100 22.75 12.69 -1.73
C THR A 100 21.82 11.56 -2.19
N ALA A 101 22.14 10.29 -1.90
CA ALA A 101 21.26 9.16 -2.23
C ALA A 101 19.89 9.28 -1.55
N TRP A 102 19.84 9.71 -0.29
CA TRP A 102 18.59 10.00 0.40
C TRP A 102 17.84 11.19 -0.20
N THR A 103 18.52 12.29 -0.52
CA THR A 103 17.88 13.45 -1.16
C THR A 103 17.26 13.08 -2.51
N VAL A 104 17.99 12.34 -3.34
CA VAL A 104 17.49 11.84 -4.64
C VAL A 104 16.32 10.88 -4.43
N GLY A 105 16.43 9.97 -3.45
CA GLY A 105 15.36 9.05 -3.08
C GLY A 105 14.07 9.76 -2.65
N MET A 106 14.19 10.77 -1.79
CA MET A 106 13.06 11.59 -1.33
C MET A 106 12.44 12.39 -2.47
N ALA A 107 13.26 13.01 -3.32
CA ALA A 107 12.77 13.72 -4.51
C ALA A 107 11.98 12.78 -5.44
N GLY A 108 12.45 11.54 -5.62
CA GLY A 108 11.75 10.51 -6.39
C GLY A 108 10.34 10.23 -5.86
N VAL A 109 10.17 10.15 -4.54
CA VAL A 109 8.87 9.96 -3.88
C VAL A 109 7.92 11.12 -4.11
N PHE A 110 8.40 12.35 -3.94
CA PHE A 110 7.57 13.53 -4.22
C PHE A 110 7.13 13.61 -5.69
N LEU A 111 8.00 13.19 -6.62
CA LEU A 111 7.71 13.18 -8.05
C LEU A 111 6.77 12.05 -8.49
N MET A 112 6.58 11.01 -7.68
CA MET A 112 5.63 9.94 -7.98
C MET A 112 4.20 10.49 -8.08
N GLY A 113 3.78 11.34 -7.14
CA GLY A 113 2.44 11.94 -7.12
C GLY A 113 1.33 10.98 -6.69
N ASP A 114 0.08 11.31 -7.03
CA ASP A 114 -1.11 10.61 -6.53
C ASP A 114 -1.33 9.22 -7.16
N PHE A 115 -1.79 8.25 -6.35
CA PHE A 115 -2.25 6.94 -6.84
C PHE A 115 -3.63 6.97 -7.51
N THR A 116 -4.46 7.96 -7.17
CA THR A 116 -5.84 8.08 -7.65
C THR A 116 -6.17 9.54 -7.92
N ASN A 117 -6.90 9.82 -9.00
CA ASN A 117 -7.34 11.15 -9.37
C ASN A 117 -8.75 11.42 -8.83
N TYR A 118 -8.83 11.87 -7.58
CA TYR A 118 -10.12 12.17 -6.94
C TYR A 118 -10.66 13.55 -7.30
N THR A 119 -11.98 13.61 -7.49
CA THR A 119 -12.71 14.87 -7.61
C THR A 119 -12.77 15.63 -6.28
N PRO A 120 -13.02 16.96 -6.28
CA PRO A 120 -13.16 17.72 -5.05
C PRO A 120 -14.19 17.14 -4.08
N SER A 121 -15.32 16.60 -4.60
CA SER A 121 -16.35 15.94 -3.80
C SER A 121 -15.86 14.66 -3.15
N GLN A 122 -15.11 13.82 -3.88
CA GLN A 122 -14.49 12.61 -3.33
C GLN A 122 -13.46 12.96 -2.23
N LYS A 123 -12.64 13.99 -2.46
CA LYS A 123 -11.70 14.51 -1.45
C LYS A 123 -12.44 15.02 -0.21
N PHE A 124 -13.58 15.68 -0.38
CA PHE A 124 -14.41 16.12 0.75
C PHE A 124 -14.95 14.93 1.56
N LEU A 125 -15.45 13.89 0.91
CA LEU A 125 -15.94 12.68 1.58
C LEU A 125 -14.84 11.97 2.40
N HIS A 126 -13.60 11.99 1.93
CA HIS A 126 -12.47 11.46 2.70
C HIS A 126 -12.12 12.27 3.96
N LYS A 127 -12.54 13.54 4.06
CA LYS A 127 -12.36 14.35 5.29
C LYS A 127 -13.31 13.92 6.40
N ILE A 128 -14.38 13.20 6.08
CA ILE A 128 -15.34 12.71 7.08
C ILE A 128 -14.70 11.55 7.85
N LYS A 129 -14.48 11.77 9.15
CA LYS A 129 -13.80 10.81 10.03
C LYS A 129 -14.56 9.49 10.11
N ALA A 130 -13.83 8.39 9.93
CA ALA A 130 -14.38 7.03 10.01
C ALA A 130 -14.65 6.62 11.46
N THR A 131 -13.77 7.04 12.38
CA THR A 131 -13.83 6.76 13.82
C THR A 131 -13.31 7.96 14.62
N ARG A 132 -13.37 7.88 15.95
CA ARG A 132 -12.72 8.85 16.85
C ARG A 132 -11.18 8.78 16.87
N TYR A 133 -10.58 7.74 16.28
CA TYR A 133 -9.13 7.50 16.33
C TYR A 133 -8.46 8.04 15.08
N GLU A 134 -7.74 9.16 15.19
CA GLU A 134 -7.13 9.85 14.05
C GLU A 134 -6.10 8.99 13.31
N VAL A 135 -5.23 8.30 14.04
CA VAL A 135 -4.22 7.42 13.43
C VAL A 135 -4.89 6.37 12.54
N TYR A 136 -5.94 5.73 13.04
CA TYR A 136 -6.68 4.75 12.24
C TYR A 136 -7.37 5.38 11.02
N ASN A 137 -7.93 6.58 11.16
CA ASN A 137 -8.56 7.29 10.04
C ASN A 137 -7.55 7.58 8.91
N ILE A 138 -6.33 7.98 9.26
CA ILE A 138 -5.24 8.23 8.31
C ILE A 138 -4.81 6.92 7.65
N LEU A 139 -4.58 5.86 8.43
CA LEU A 139 -4.17 4.56 7.89
C LEU A 139 -5.24 3.96 6.96
N LEU A 140 -6.52 4.12 7.31
CA LEU A 140 -7.62 3.67 6.45
C LEU A 140 -7.73 4.49 5.17
N LEU A 141 -7.49 5.81 5.23
CA LEU A 141 -7.44 6.65 4.04
C LEU A 141 -6.32 6.22 3.09
N LEU A 142 -5.11 6.00 3.62
CA LEU A 142 -3.96 5.53 2.84
C LEU A 142 -4.23 4.15 2.24
N ALA A 143 -4.79 3.23 3.04
CA ALA A 143 -5.20 1.91 2.55
C ALA A 143 -6.24 2.02 1.42
N LEU A 144 -7.24 2.89 1.53
CA LEU A 144 -8.24 3.10 0.48
C LEU A 144 -7.64 3.66 -0.82
N LEU A 145 -6.67 4.58 -0.73
CA LEU A 145 -5.94 5.09 -1.89
C LEU A 145 -5.26 3.94 -2.65
N GLU A 146 -4.58 3.06 -1.93
CA GLU A 146 -3.87 1.92 -2.52
C GLU A 146 -4.82 0.83 -3.00
N GLU A 147 -5.81 0.44 -2.20
CA GLU A 147 -6.76 -0.61 -2.59
C GLU A 147 -7.59 -0.23 -3.82
N GLN A 148 -8.01 1.04 -3.93
CA GLN A 148 -8.72 1.52 -5.12
C GLN A 148 -7.82 1.63 -6.36
N ALA A 149 -6.52 1.90 -6.18
CA ALA A 149 -5.57 1.95 -7.30
C ALA A 149 -5.17 0.55 -7.80
N PHE A 150 -4.92 -0.39 -6.87
CA PHE A 150 -4.28 -1.67 -7.17
C PHE A 150 -5.20 -2.88 -7.18
N ARG A 151 -6.36 -2.85 -6.51
CA ARG A 151 -7.20 -4.05 -6.29
C ARG A 151 -8.63 -3.89 -6.78
N SER A 152 -9.26 -2.74 -6.55
CA SER A 152 -10.67 -2.56 -6.91
C SER A 152 -10.87 -2.70 -8.42
N GLY A 153 -11.78 -3.58 -8.82
CA GLY A 153 -12.05 -3.89 -10.23
C GLY A 153 -11.32 -5.13 -10.74
N SER A 154 -10.48 -5.74 -9.89
CA SER A 154 -9.73 -6.96 -10.23
C SER A 154 -10.60 -8.19 -10.45
N GLU A 155 -11.89 -8.16 -10.11
CA GLU A 155 -12.84 -9.19 -10.49
C GLU A 155 -12.93 -9.37 -12.02
N ARG A 156 -12.63 -8.31 -12.78
CA ARG A 156 -12.61 -8.28 -14.25
C ARG A 156 -11.26 -8.69 -14.84
N TRP A 157 -10.22 -8.74 -14.01
CA TRP A 157 -8.88 -9.09 -14.45
C TRP A 157 -8.68 -10.60 -14.49
N ASN A 158 -7.86 -11.05 -15.42
CA ASN A 158 -7.39 -12.43 -15.45
C ASN A 158 -6.31 -12.67 -14.37
N TRP A 159 -5.90 -13.93 -14.20
CA TRP A 159 -4.92 -14.32 -13.17
C TRP A 159 -3.56 -13.63 -13.32
N ARG A 160 -3.05 -13.52 -14.55
CA ARG A 160 -1.74 -12.89 -14.81
C ARG A 160 -1.75 -11.41 -14.46
N GLU A 161 -2.85 -10.73 -14.78
CA GLU A 161 -3.06 -9.33 -14.44
C GLU A 161 -3.09 -9.09 -12.93
N ARG A 162 -3.76 -9.98 -12.19
CA ARG A 162 -3.80 -9.97 -10.72
C ARG A 162 -2.42 -10.12 -10.09
N VAL A 163 -1.65 -11.11 -10.56
CA VAL A 163 -0.26 -11.31 -10.10
C VAL A 163 0.60 -10.10 -10.45
N ARG A 164 0.50 -9.59 -11.68
CA ARG A 164 1.25 -8.41 -12.12
C ARG A 164 0.93 -7.17 -11.27
N ALA A 165 -0.33 -6.94 -10.91
CA ALA A 165 -0.73 -5.84 -10.04
C ALA A 165 -0.08 -5.94 -8.65
N SER A 166 -0.04 -7.13 -8.06
CA SER A 166 0.61 -7.37 -6.77
C SER A 166 2.14 -7.25 -6.83
N VAL A 167 2.78 -7.67 -7.94
CA VAL A 167 4.21 -7.44 -8.15
C VAL A 167 4.49 -5.94 -8.26
N CYS A 168 3.72 -5.20 -9.07
CA CYS A 168 3.86 -3.76 -9.21
C CYS A 168 3.69 -3.03 -7.88
N PHE A 169 2.74 -3.46 -7.04
CA PHE A 169 2.56 -2.95 -5.68
C PHE A 169 3.84 -3.07 -4.84
N GLY A 170 4.46 -4.25 -4.77
CA GLY A 170 5.69 -4.45 -4.01
C GLY A 170 6.89 -3.69 -4.57
N LEU A 171 7.02 -3.61 -5.90
CA LEU A 171 8.07 -2.81 -6.55
C LEU A 171 7.95 -1.31 -6.24
N LEU A 172 6.72 -0.79 -6.18
CA LEU A 172 6.50 0.59 -5.77
C LEU A 172 6.95 0.83 -4.33
N HIS A 173 6.82 -0.15 -3.44
CA HIS A 173 7.31 0.01 -2.06
C HIS A 173 8.84 -0.02 -1.96
N VAL A 174 9.53 -0.76 -2.85
CA VAL A 174 11.01 -0.66 -2.97
C VAL A 174 11.43 0.76 -3.31
N MET A 175 10.69 1.42 -4.20
CA MET A 175 11.01 2.77 -4.67
C MET A 175 10.50 3.88 -3.73
N ASN A 176 9.34 3.68 -3.09
CA ASN A 176 8.62 4.74 -2.38
C ASN A 176 8.89 4.79 -0.87
N ILE A 177 9.29 3.67 -0.27
CA ILE A 177 9.65 3.59 1.16
C ILE A 177 11.05 3.03 1.35
N TRP A 178 11.84 3.01 0.26
CA TRP A 178 13.27 2.64 0.23
C TRP A 178 13.55 1.28 0.87
N TYR A 179 12.56 0.40 0.79
CA TYR A 179 12.66 -0.96 1.29
C TYR A 179 13.69 -1.77 0.51
N SER A 180 14.26 -2.77 1.17
CA SER A 180 15.11 -3.74 0.50
C SER A 180 14.33 -4.52 -0.55
N PHE A 181 15.00 -5.12 -1.53
CA PHE A 181 14.34 -5.97 -2.51
C PHE A 181 13.62 -7.16 -1.85
N ALA A 182 14.18 -7.70 -0.75
CA ALA A 182 13.51 -8.71 0.08
C ALA A 182 12.14 -8.22 0.59
N ALA A 183 12.08 -7.00 1.12
CA ALA A 183 10.83 -6.39 1.58
C ALA A 183 9.88 -6.08 0.42
N GLY A 184 10.39 -5.68 -0.75
CA GLY A 184 9.60 -5.51 -1.96
C GLY A 184 8.86 -6.78 -2.39
N ILE A 185 9.60 -7.89 -2.52
CA ILE A 185 9.02 -9.21 -2.84
C ILE A 185 8.01 -9.61 -1.76
N ALA A 186 8.36 -9.38 -0.49
CA ALA A 186 7.47 -9.75 0.60
C ALA A 186 6.14 -9.00 0.52
N LEU A 187 6.19 -7.69 0.26
CA LEU A 187 5.02 -6.85 0.07
C LEU A 187 4.24 -7.17 -1.20
N SER A 188 4.87 -7.73 -2.24
CA SER A 188 4.13 -8.27 -3.39
C SER A 188 3.20 -9.41 -2.97
N VAL A 189 3.67 -10.35 -2.14
CA VAL A 189 2.84 -11.46 -1.65
C VAL A 189 1.79 -10.96 -0.68
N THR A 190 2.14 -10.06 0.24
CA THR A 190 1.16 -9.46 1.18
C THR A 190 0.08 -8.68 0.42
N GLY A 191 0.49 -7.91 -0.58
CA GLY A 191 -0.41 -7.20 -1.48
C GLY A 191 -1.29 -8.13 -2.33
N PHE A 192 -0.83 -9.36 -2.60
CA PHE A 192 -1.63 -10.43 -3.18
C PHE A 192 -2.62 -11.01 -2.14
N GLY A 193 -2.23 -11.12 -0.87
CA GLY A 193 -3.13 -11.46 0.23
C GLY A 193 -4.33 -10.50 0.34
N PHE A 194 -4.10 -9.19 0.26
CA PHE A 194 -5.20 -8.20 0.23
C PHE A 194 -6.10 -8.37 -1.00
N LEU A 195 -5.52 -8.69 -2.15
CA LEU A 195 -6.27 -9.01 -3.36
C LEU A 195 -7.15 -10.27 -3.19
N LEU A 196 -6.67 -11.28 -2.48
CA LEU A 196 -7.48 -12.47 -2.17
C LEU A 196 -8.66 -12.12 -1.24
N VAL A 197 -8.46 -11.25 -0.25
CA VAL A 197 -9.55 -10.73 0.60
C VAL A 197 -10.59 -10.01 -0.26
N TYR A 198 -10.15 -9.11 -1.13
CA TYR A 198 -11.02 -8.41 -2.07
C TYR A 198 -11.88 -9.40 -2.89
N LEU A 199 -11.24 -10.36 -3.55
CA LEU A 199 -11.92 -11.33 -4.40
C LEU A 199 -12.87 -12.24 -3.62
N TRP A 200 -12.53 -12.63 -2.39
CA TRP A 200 -13.40 -13.43 -1.54
C TRP A 200 -14.69 -12.67 -1.20
N TYR A 201 -14.57 -11.42 -0.75
CA TYR A 201 -15.73 -10.58 -0.45
C TYR A 201 -16.55 -10.24 -1.70
N TYR A 202 -15.89 -10.00 -2.84
CA TYR A 202 -16.59 -9.78 -4.09
C TYR A 202 -17.36 -11.03 -4.53
N ARG A 203 -16.79 -12.23 -4.41
CA ARG A 203 -17.51 -13.48 -4.72
C ARG A 203 -18.73 -13.68 -3.82
N LYS A 204 -18.60 -13.33 -2.54
CA LYS A 204 -19.66 -13.50 -1.53
C LYS A 204 -20.83 -12.54 -1.74
N TYR A 205 -20.56 -11.26 -1.97
CA TYR A 205 -21.60 -10.22 -2.00
C TYR A 205 -21.88 -9.65 -3.38
N ARG A 206 -21.02 -9.88 -4.37
CA ARG A 206 -21.07 -9.29 -5.73
C ARG A 206 -21.12 -7.77 -5.74
N ILE A 207 -20.67 -7.14 -4.67
CA ILE A 207 -20.65 -5.69 -4.49
C ILE A 207 -19.21 -5.22 -4.30
N GLN A 208 -18.71 -4.42 -5.24
CA GLN A 208 -17.35 -3.90 -5.26
C GLN A 208 -17.04 -3.02 -4.04
N ILE A 209 -17.99 -2.21 -3.59
CA ILE A 209 -17.83 -1.33 -2.42
C ILE A 209 -17.47 -2.14 -1.17
N ILE A 210 -18.19 -3.24 -0.91
CA ILE A 210 -17.95 -4.12 0.25
C ILE A 210 -16.58 -4.80 0.13
N ALA A 211 -16.24 -5.28 -1.06
CA ALA A 211 -14.96 -5.93 -1.32
C ALA A 211 -13.76 -4.98 -1.09
N THR A 212 -13.85 -3.75 -1.62
CA THR A 212 -12.84 -2.70 -1.40
C THR A 212 -12.74 -2.33 0.08
N ALA A 213 -13.88 -2.14 0.76
CA ALA A 213 -13.92 -1.81 2.17
C ALA A 213 -13.28 -2.91 3.04
N ALA A 214 -13.53 -4.18 2.72
CA ALA A 214 -12.95 -5.31 3.42
C ALA A 214 -11.42 -5.37 3.27
N ALA A 215 -10.93 -5.28 2.02
CA ALA A 215 -9.50 -5.28 1.74
C ALA A 215 -8.80 -4.08 2.40
N ALA A 216 -9.38 -2.88 2.30
CA ALA A 216 -8.82 -1.67 2.90
C ALA A 216 -8.80 -1.74 4.43
N THR A 217 -9.80 -2.38 5.05
CA THR A 217 -9.81 -2.60 6.50
C THR A 217 -8.69 -3.54 6.93
N VAL A 218 -8.50 -4.68 6.24
CA VAL A 218 -7.40 -5.60 6.54
C VAL A 218 -6.05 -4.92 6.34
N HIS A 219 -5.89 -4.16 5.26
CA HIS A 219 -4.68 -3.41 4.96
C HIS A 219 -4.40 -2.33 6.01
N ALA A 220 -5.40 -1.54 6.42
CA ALA A 220 -5.23 -0.54 7.48
C ALA A 220 -4.82 -1.16 8.83
N LEU A 221 -5.41 -2.31 9.19
CA LEU A 221 -5.04 -3.06 10.38
C LEU A 221 -3.62 -3.63 10.28
N TYR A 222 -3.23 -4.15 9.12
CA TYR A 222 -1.87 -4.59 8.85
C TYR A 222 -0.87 -3.44 9.05
N ASN A 223 -1.16 -2.25 8.50
CA ASN A 223 -0.30 -1.08 8.63
C ASN A 223 -0.23 -0.59 10.09
N ALA A 224 -1.34 -0.63 10.83
CA ALA A 224 -1.36 -0.27 12.24
C ALA A 224 -0.47 -1.19 13.08
N ILE A 225 -0.50 -2.51 12.82
CA ILE A 225 0.36 -3.47 13.49
C ILE A 225 1.82 -3.25 13.10
N ALA A 226 2.11 -3.07 11.82
CA ALA A 226 3.47 -2.83 11.32
C ALA A 226 4.11 -1.60 11.98
N ILE A 227 3.41 -0.46 11.99
CA ILE A 227 3.88 0.78 12.61
C ILE A 227 4.08 0.61 14.11
N SER A 228 3.16 -0.09 14.78
CA SER A 228 3.28 -0.35 16.22
C SER A 228 4.53 -1.19 16.54
N LEU A 229 4.83 -2.20 15.73
CA LEU A 229 6.04 -3.02 15.87
C LEU A 229 7.31 -2.20 15.61
N ILE A 230 7.32 -1.36 14.56
CA ILE A 230 8.45 -0.46 14.26
C ILE A 230 8.71 0.48 15.43
N ALA A 231 7.67 1.09 15.99
CA ALA A 231 7.79 2.00 17.12
C ALA A 231 8.38 1.31 18.37
N VAL A 232 7.94 0.07 18.66
CA VAL A 232 8.47 -0.73 19.78
C VAL A 232 9.94 -1.07 19.56
N VAL A 233 10.32 -1.54 18.38
CA VAL A 233 11.72 -1.86 18.07
C VAL A 233 12.60 -0.62 18.17
N LEU A 234 12.16 0.52 17.61
CA LEU A 234 12.89 1.77 17.69
C LEU A 234 13.08 2.23 19.15
N ALA A 235 12.05 2.11 19.98
CA ALA A 235 12.14 2.46 21.40
C ALA A 235 13.14 1.57 22.15
N ILE A 236 13.15 0.26 21.87
CA ILE A 236 14.10 -0.69 22.46
C ILE A 236 15.54 -0.34 22.03
N ASP A 237 15.74 -0.03 20.75
CA ASP A 237 17.08 0.29 20.23
C ASP A 237 17.62 1.61 20.79
N ILE A 238 16.76 2.63 20.93
CA ILE A 238 17.13 3.89 21.61
C ILE A 238 17.47 3.61 23.09
N ALA A 239 16.68 2.80 23.78
CA ALA A 239 16.92 2.49 25.19
C ALA A 239 18.23 1.72 25.43
N LYS A 240 18.74 0.97 24.44
CA LYS A 240 20.06 0.30 24.52
C LYS A 240 21.24 1.25 24.30
N LEU A 241 21.01 2.42 23.71
CA LEU A 241 22.03 3.43 23.43
C LEU A 241 22.18 4.45 24.57
N LEU A 242 21.22 4.50 25.49
CA LEU A 242 21.23 5.32 26.71
C LEU A 242 21.80 4.53 27.89
#